data_AF-A0A447TCP4-F1
#
_entry.id   AF-A0A447TCP4-F1
#
_cell.length_a   1.000
_cell.length_b   1.000
_cell.length_c   1.000
_cell.angle_alpha   90.00
_cell.angle_beta   90.00
_cell.angle_gamma   90.00
#
_symmetry.space_group_name_H-M   'P 1'
#
loop_
_entity.id
_entity.type
_entity.pdbx_description
1 polymer ?
#
loop_
_entity_poly.entity_id
_entity_poly.type
_entity_poly.pdbx_seq_one_letter_code
_entity_poly.pdbx_strand_id
1 'polypeptide(L)' 'MDRTFWQAGHRPTLVSAFLYFDLSFMAWYLLGPLQVPIAAALQLSTQQRGLMVATPILAGALLRR' A
#
# COMPACT_ATOMS: atom_id res chain seq x y z
N MET A 1 -27.20 -13.57 -18.11
CA MET A 1 -26.47 -13.14 -16.88
C MET A 1 -26.95 -14.02 -15.74
N ASP A 2 -26.12 -14.94 -15.28
CA ASP A 2 -26.48 -15.90 -14.23
C ASP A 2 -26.68 -15.18 -12.90
N ARG A 3 -27.94 -15.13 -12.44
CA ARG A 3 -28.32 -14.50 -11.16
C ARG A 3 -27.63 -15.14 -9.95
N THR A 4 -27.14 -16.38 -10.12
CA THR A 4 -26.36 -17.15 -9.15
C THR A 4 -25.05 -16.45 -8.76
N PHE A 5 -24.36 -15.78 -9.69
CA PHE A 5 -23.10 -15.07 -9.40
C PHE A 5 -23.31 -13.92 -8.40
N TRP A 6 -24.45 -13.23 -8.49
CA TRP A 6 -24.83 -12.15 -7.58
C TRP A 6 -25.38 -12.62 -6.23
N GLN A 7 -25.73 -13.92 -6.11
CA GLN A 7 -26.18 -14.56 -4.86
C GLN A 7 -25.06 -15.33 -4.14
N ALA A 8 -23.97 -15.67 -4.84
CA ALA A 8 -22.84 -16.43 -4.30
C ALA A 8 -21.89 -15.62 -3.39
N GLY A 9 -22.02 -14.28 -3.34
CA GLY A 9 -21.07 -13.41 -2.65
C GLY A 9 -21.72 -12.38 -1.71
N HIS A 10 -21.19 -12.27 -0.49
CA HIS A 10 -21.52 -11.20 0.46
C HIS A 10 -20.93 -9.87 -0.06
N ARG A 11 -21.77 -9.07 -0.75
CA ARG A 11 -21.42 -7.72 -1.23
C ARG A 11 -20.75 -6.82 -0.19
N PRO A 12 -21.19 -6.74 1.08
CA PRO A 12 -20.50 -5.93 2.08
C PRO A 12 -19.08 -6.44 2.37
N THR A 13 -18.86 -7.75 2.41
CA THR A 13 -17.52 -8.33 2.60
C THR A 13 -16.60 -8.02 1.42
N LEU A 14 -17.14 -8.01 0.19
CA LEU A 14 -16.42 -7.61 -1.02
C LEU A 14 -15.95 -6.15 -0.96
N VAL A 15 -16.84 -5.24 -0.52
CA VAL A 15 -16.50 -3.83 -0.32
C VAL A 15 -15.46 -3.68 0.80
N SER A 16 -15.63 -4.36 1.93
CA SER A 16 -14.64 -4.34 3.01
C SER A 16 -13.27 -4.88 2.57
N ALA A 17 -13.24 -5.95 1.78
CA ALA A 17 -12.02 -6.51 1.23
C ALA A 17 -11.35 -5.55 0.23
N PHE A 18 -12.13 -4.88 -0.61
CA PHE A 18 -11.64 -3.86 -1.53
C PHE A 18 -11.05 -2.65 -0.79
N LEU A 19 -11.76 -2.13 0.22
CA LEU A 19 -11.28 -1.02 1.05
C LEU A 19 -10.02 -1.41 1.84
N TYR A 20 -10.00 -2.61 2.43
CA TYR A 20 -8.82 -3.10 3.14
C TYR A 20 -7.60 -3.21 2.21
N PHE A 21 -7.81 -3.76 1.00
CA PHE A 21 -6.79 -3.84 -0.04
C PHE A 21 -6.28 -2.44 -0.40
N ASP A 22 -7.17 -1.51 -0.77
CA ASP A 22 -6.81 -0.16 -1.21
C ASP A 22 -6.11 0.66 -0.11
N LEU A 23 -6.62 0.63 1.12
CA LEU A 23 -6.01 1.31 2.27
C LEU A 23 -4.62 0.75 2.60
N SER A 24 -4.42 -0.56 2.43
CA SER A 24 -3.11 -1.18 2.63
C SER A 24 -2.09 -0.66 1.61
N PHE A 25 -2.48 -0.45 0.35
CA PHE A 25 -1.60 0.18 -0.65
C PHE A 25 -1.38 1.67 -0.37
N MET A 26 -2.42 2.40 0.01
CA MET A 26 -2.32 3.82 0.35
C MET A 26 -1.30 4.06 1.47
N ALA A 27 -1.26 3.20 2.49
CA ALA A 27 -0.30 3.29 3.60
C ALA A 27 1.17 3.24 3.11
N TRP A 28 1.47 2.42 2.10
CA TRP A 28 2.82 2.33 1.52
C TRP A 28 3.14 3.50 0.60
N TYR A 29 2.16 3.96 -0.18
CA TYR A 29 2.32 5.10 -1.08
C TYR A 29 2.49 6.43 -0.36
N LEU A 30 2.04 6.53 0.90
CA LEU A 30 2.11 7.74 1.70
C LEU A 30 3.57 8.23 1.93
N LEU A 31 4.54 7.31 1.88
CA LEU A 31 5.96 7.66 1.96
C LEU A 31 6.46 8.41 0.71
N GLY A 32 5.79 8.29 -0.43
CA GLY A 32 6.10 9.00 -1.66
C GLY A 32 6.09 10.53 -1.49
N PRO A 33 4.98 11.16 -1.08
CA PRO A 33 4.94 12.60 -0.81
C PRO A 33 5.68 12.98 0.48
N LEU A 34 5.67 12.14 1.51
CA LEU A 34 6.31 12.45 2.79
C LEU A 34 7.85 12.39 2.77
N GLN A 35 8.46 11.81 1.74
CA GLN A 35 9.92 11.69 1.67
C GLN A 35 10.65 13.04 1.70
N VAL A 36 10.03 14.10 1.16
CA VAL A 36 10.62 15.44 1.07
C VAL A 36 10.71 16.09 2.46
N PRO A 37 9.61 16.22 3.24
CA PRO A 37 9.68 16.77 4.59
C PRO A 37 10.51 15.90 5.54
N ILE A 38 10.46 14.57 5.43
CA ILE A 38 11.27 13.67 6.28
C ILE A 38 12.76 13.87 6.02
N ALA A 39 13.16 13.94 4.76
CA ALA A 39 14.57 14.14 4.43
C ALA A 39 15.08 15.54 4.78
N ALA A 40 14.20 16.56 4.75
CA ALA A 40 14.54 17.89 5.25
C ALA A 40 14.72 17.90 6.78
N ALA A 41 13.86 17.21 7.51
CA ALA A 41 13.93 17.12 8.98
C ALA A 41 15.13 16.29 9.48
N LEU A 42 15.50 15.23 8.77
CA LEU A 42 16.55 14.29 9.16
C LEU A 42 17.87 14.46 8.40
N GLN A 43 17.98 15.49 7.56
CA GLN A 43 19.14 15.76 6.68
C GLN A 43 19.61 14.52 5.89
N LEU A 44 18.67 13.76 5.34
CA LEU A 44 18.97 12.51 4.63
C LEU A 44 19.52 12.78 3.23
N SER A 45 20.53 11.99 2.84
CA SER A 45 21.05 11.99 1.47
C SER A 45 20.05 11.37 0.49
N THR A 46 20.24 11.61 -0.81
CA THR A 46 19.38 11.07 -1.88
C THR A 46 19.28 9.54 -1.83
N GLN A 47 20.39 8.83 -1.55
CA GLN A 47 20.35 7.37 -1.39
C GLN A 47 19.54 6.93 -0.17
N GLN A 48 19.68 7.58 0.99
CA GLN A 48 18.95 7.22 2.21
C GLN A 48 17.44 7.42 2.04
N ARG A 49 17.04 8.52 1.37
CA ARG A 49 15.65 8.76 1.01
C ARG A 49 15.11 7.68 0.05
N GLY A 50 15.90 7.30 -0.96
CA GLY A 50 15.53 6.23 -1.89
C GLY A 50 15.35 4.89 -1.19
N LEU A 51 16.24 4.53 -0.26
CA LEU A 51 16.11 3.32 0.55
C LEU A 51 14.85 3.34 1.42
N MET A 52 14.55 4.46 2.08
CA MET A 52 13.34 4.61 2.90
C MET A 52 12.04 4.34 2.13
N VAL A 53 11.96 4.79 0.87
CA VAL A 53 10.79 4.53 0.00
C VAL A 53 10.80 3.09 -0.53
N ALA A 54 11.99 2.53 -0.80
CA ALA A 54 12.12 1.17 -1.31
C ALA A 54 11.87 0.08 -0.26
N THR A 55 12.19 0.32 1.02
CA THR A 55 12.07 -0.66 2.11
C THR A 55 10.70 -1.36 2.18
N PRO A 56 9.55 -0.67 2.20
CA PRO A 56 8.25 -1.35 2.26
C PRO A 56 7.93 -2.17 1.00
N ILE A 57 8.37 -1.72 -0.17
CA ILE A 57 8.19 -2.47 -1.43
C ILE A 57 9.02 -3.75 -1.39
N LEU A 58 10.28 -3.66 -0.95
CA LEU A 58 11.18 -4.81 -0.81
C LEU A 58 10.70 -5.77 0.28
N ALA A 59 10.25 -5.26 1.43
CA ALA A 59 9.66 -6.07 2.49
C ALA A 59 8.38 -6.77 2.00
N GLY A 60 7.51 -6.07 1.28
CA GLY A 60 6.35 -6.66 0.63
C GLY A 60 6.72 -7.75 -0.37
N ALA A 61 7.73 -7.53 -1.21
CA ALA A 61 8.21 -8.53 -2.18
C ALA A 61 8.81 -9.78 -1.50
N LEU A 62 9.50 -9.60 -0.38
CA LEU A 62 10.08 -10.70 0.41
C LEU A 62 9.01 -11.48 1.18
N LEU A 63 8.07 -10.79 1.83
CA LEU A 63 7.04 -11.38 2.70
C LEU A 63 5.85 -11.95 1.92
N ARG A 64 5.65 -11.55 0.66
CA ARG A 64 4.57 -12.05 -0.21
C ARG A 64 4.96 -13.31 -1.01
N ARG A 65 5.99 -14.03 -0.56
CA ARG A 65 6.26 -15.43 -0.98
C ARG A 65 5.28 -16.37 -0.28
#